data_AF-A0AA88KUC7-F1
#
_entry.id   AF-A0AA88KUC7-F1
#
_cell.length_a   1.000
_cell.length_b   1.000
_cell.length_c   1.000
_cell.angle_alpha   90.00
_cell.angle_beta   90.00
_cell.angle_gamma   90.00
#
_symmetry.space_group_name_H-M   'P 1'
#
loop_
_entity.id
_entity.type
_entity.pdbx_description
1 polymer ?
#
loop_
_entity_poly.entity_id
_entity_poly.type
_entity_poly.pdbx_seq_one_letter_code
_entity_poly.pdbx_strand_id
1 'polypeptide(L)'
;MVRKWDFRILLLRISFLLVVYNEYLVYYINLWKWEANTGEGARILVVADPQILGYENENIITRWDSDRYLRSTFQVASNFFKPDIVVFLGDLTDEGSLSNDQLFSEYASRFMTLFHVDSSVKTIYLPGDNDIGGEGNDPFLPSKLERFTEEFGKIKSHILRTVEFIPVNRIASESSLPEKCKNDSLISCVVLSHIPVNVYGKEYASHIMIKINPLLTISAHEHSSFVIYPKMDPLHIEDINDFSVHNFKSDESVEIVAPTCSYRMGKQIYGFGALVIGDNKIISYNVLWSPSRFVALIVYGFFVLIVCFVVCLRISSWFILRTMGLY
;
A
#
# COMPACT_ATOMS: atom_id res chain seq x y z
N MET A 1 -32.08 26.75 -37.01
CA MET A 1 -32.21 25.27 -37.06
C MET A 1 -31.07 24.69 -36.22
N VAL A 2 -31.21 24.70 -34.89
CA VAL A 2 -30.16 24.23 -33.98
C VAL A 2 -30.12 22.71 -34.09
N ARG A 3 -29.01 22.18 -34.59
CA ARG A 3 -28.73 20.74 -34.72
C ARG A 3 -29.03 20.11 -33.36
N LYS A 4 -30.12 19.33 -33.25
CA LYS A 4 -30.42 18.53 -32.06
C LYS A 4 -29.28 17.51 -31.95
N TRP A 5 -28.19 17.89 -31.29
CA TRP A 5 -27.22 16.93 -30.81
C TRP A 5 -28.02 15.92 -30.00
N ASP A 6 -27.99 14.66 -30.44
CA ASP A 6 -28.69 13.62 -29.71
C ASP A 6 -28.06 13.55 -28.33
N PHE A 7 -28.79 14.04 -27.34
CA PHE A 7 -28.36 14.12 -25.95
C PHE A 7 -27.88 12.76 -25.43
N ARG A 8 -28.41 11.65 -25.98
CA ARG A 8 -27.93 10.30 -25.69
C ARG A 8 -26.48 10.11 -26.12
N ILE A 9 -26.13 10.57 -27.33
CA ILE A 9 -24.76 10.53 -27.85
C ILE A 9 -23.84 11.39 -26.99
N LEU A 10 -24.29 12.56 -26.54
CA LEU A 10 -23.50 13.40 -25.64
C LEU A 10 -23.24 12.71 -24.28
N LEU A 11 -24.27 12.14 -23.66
CA LEU A 11 -24.11 11.40 -22.40
C LEU A 11 -23.15 10.23 -22.55
N LEU A 12 -23.29 9.43 -23.60
CA LEU A 12 -22.38 8.31 -23.88
C LEU A 12 -20.93 8.76 -24.03
N ARG A 13 -20.69 9.90 -24.70
CA ARG A 13 -19.34 10.48 -24.82
C ARG A 13 -18.78 10.91 -23.47
N ILE A 14 -19.58 11.59 -22.65
CA ILE A 14 -19.14 12.02 -21.31
C ILE A 14 -18.86 10.81 -20.42
N SER A 15 -19.75 9.79 -20.42
CA SER A 15 -19.52 8.55 -19.69
C SER A 15 -18.24 7.85 -20.12
N PHE A 16 -18.02 7.74 -21.44
CA PHE A 16 -16.79 7.15 -21.98
C PHE A 16 -15.53 7.92 -21.53
N LEU A 17 -15.53 9.25 -21.67
CA LEU A 17 -14.40 10.09 -21.25
C LEU A 17 -14.15 9.98 -19.75
N LEU A 18 -15.22 9.92 -18.93
CA LEU A 18 -15.11 9.79 -17.49
C LEU A 18 -14.47 8.46 -17.09
N VAL A 19 -14.91 7.35 -17.70
CA VAL A 19 -14.32 6.02 -17.48
C VAL A 19 -12.86 5.97 -17.95
N VAL A 20 -12.57 6.47 -19.14
CA VAL A 20 -11.19 6.52 -19.67
C VAL A 20 -10.28 7.34 -18.75
N TYR A 21 -10.76 8.47 -18.23
CA TYR A 21 -9.97 9.28 -17.32
C TYR A 21 -9.75 8.56 -15.98
N ASN A 22 -10.82 8.17 -15.30
CA ASN A 22 -10.76 7.64 -13.93
C ASN A 22 -10.20 6.22 -13.83
N GLU A 23 -10.35 5.40 -14.87
CA GLU A 23 -9.92 4.00 -14.84
C GLU A 23 -8.64 3.72 -15.61
N TYR A 24 -8.08 4.71 -16.32
CA TYR A 24 -6.87 4.53 -17.09
C TYR A 24 -5.93 5.73 -17.02
N LEU A 25 -6.33 6.90 -17.51
CA LEU A 25 -5.41 8.04 -17.66
C LEU A 25 -4.91 8.59 -16.34
N VAL A 26 -5.75 8.59 -15.29
CA VAL A 26 -5.41 9.17 -13.99
C VAL A 26 -4.12 8.58 -13.40
N TYR A 27 -3.87 7.29 -13.60
CA TYR A 27 -2.68 6.62 -13.09
C TYR A 27 -1.40 7.10 -13.78
N TYR A 28 -1.46 7.33 -15.10
CA TYR A 28 -0.31 7.84 -15.86
C TYR A 28 -0.07 9.33 -15.67
N ILE A 29 -1.13 10.14 -15.54
CA ILE A 29 -1.00 11.56 -15.20
C ILE A 29 -0.31 11.72 -13.83
N ASN A 30 -0.60 10.80 -12.90
CA ASN A 30 -0.03 10.84 -11.57
C ASN A 30 1.50 10.64 -11.56
N LEU A 31 2.08 10.03 -12.59
CA LEU A 31 3.54 9.89 -12.75
C LEU A 31 4.26 11.24 -12.75
N TRP A 32 3.64 12.30 -13.26
CA TRP A 32 4.25 13.64 -13.31
C TRP A 32 4.40 14.30 -11.95
N LYS A 33 3.76 13.76 -10.90
CA LYS A 33 3.93 14.25 -9.53
C LYS A 33 5.09 13.60 -8.81
N TRP A 34 5.59 12.47 -9.31
CA TRP A 34 6.63 11.71 -8.64
C TRP A 34 8.01 12.16 -9.09
N GLU A 35 8.84 12.50 -8.12
CA GLU A 35 10.26 12.70 -8.37
C GLU A 35 10.94 11.34 -8.55
N ALA A 36 11.70 11.20 -9.65
CA ALA A 36 12.47 9.99 -9.90
C ALA A 36 13.68 9.97 -8.96
N ASN A 37 13.62 9.12 -7.95
CA ASN A 37 14.75 8.84 -7.08
C ASN A 37 15.77 7.99 -7.87
N THR A 38 16.73 8.66 -8.51
CA THR A 38 17.69 8.08 -9.48
C THR A 38 19.04 7.74 -8.86
N GLY A 39 19.15 7.76 -7.54
CA GLY A 39 20.39 7.41 -6.86
C GLY A 39 20.86 5.99 -7.22
N GLU A 40 22.17 5.82 -7.41
CA GLU A 40 22.78 4.50 -7.52
C GLU A 40 22.74 3.81 -6.15
N GLY A 41 22.16 2.61 -6.08
CA GLY A 41 22.03 1.87 -4.83
C GLY A 41 21.02 0.73 -4.90
N ALA A 42 20.70 0.16 -3.74
CA ALA A 42 19.60 -0.79 -3.60
C ALA A 42 18.27 -0.03 -3.67
N ARG A 43 17.41 -0.38 -4.64
CA ARG A 43 16.08 0.21 -4.82
C ARG A 43 15.01 -0.69 -4.23
N ILE A 44 14.31 -0.21 -3.22
CA ILE A 44 13.31 -0.94 -2.46
C ILE A 44 11.95 -0.29 -2.65
N LEU A 45 11.01 -1.04 -3.23
CA LEU A 45 9.60 -0.64 -3.25
C LEU A 45 8.92 -1.23 -2.02
N VAL A 46 8.40 -0.37 -1.16
CA VAL A 46 7.71 -0.74 0.08
C VAL A 46 6.21 -0.70 -0.16
N VAL A 47 5.56 -1.83 0.10
CA VAL A 47 4.11 -2.02 -0.03
C VAL A 47 3.56 -2.33 1.37
N ALA A 48 2.81 -1.40 1.94
CA ALA A 48 2.23 -1.52 3.27
C ALA A 48 0.70 -1.57 3.22
N ASP A 49 0.13 -2.39 4.10
CA ASP A 49 -1.30 -2.61 4.30
C ASP A 49 -2.13 -2.69 3.00
N PRO A 50 -1.81 -3.59 2.05
CA PRO A 50 -2.66 -3.80 0.88
C PRO A 50 -4.11 -4.15 1.23
N GLN A 51 -4.28 -4.96 2.28
CA GLN A 51 -5.55 -5.45 2.80
C GLN A 51 -6.54 -5.77 1.67
N ILE A 52 -6.17 -6.73 0.82
CA ILE A 52 -7.11 -7.21 -0.20
C ILE A 52 -8.35 -7.71 0.51
N LEU A 53 -9.52 -7.31 0.01
CA LEU A 53 -10.79 -7.53 0.70
C LEU A 53 -11.23 -8.99 0.59
N GLY A 54 -11.47 -9.65 1.71
CA GLY A 54 -11.90 -11.05 1.79
C GLY A 54 -13.33 -11.27 1.29
N TYR A 55 -13.75 -12.53 1.27
CA TYR A 55 -15.02 -12.96 0.67
C TYR A 55 -16.22 -12.87 1.61
N GLU A 56 -15.99 -12.81 2.93
CA GLU A 56 -17.05 -12.90 3.94
C GLU A 56 -17.68 -11.55 4.23
N ASN A 57 -16.88 -10.50 4.42
CA ASN A 57 -17.37 -9.20 4.88
C ASN A 57 -17.71 -8.21 3.75
N GLU A 58 -17.22 -8.45 2.54
CA GLU A 58 -17.29 -7.48 1.44
C GLU A 58 -17.94 -8.03 0.18
N ASN A 59 -18.74 -7.19 -0.49
CA ASN A 59 -19.44 -7.59 -1.71
C ASN A 59 -18.51 -7.62 -2.93
N ILE A 60 -18.91 -8.38 -3.95
CA ILE A 60 -18.11 -8.59 -5.17
C ILE A 60 -17.75 -7.30 -5.92
N ILE A 61 -18.59 -6.26 -5.89
CA ILE A 61 -18.32 -4.99 -6.59
C ILE A 61 -17.25 -4.21 -5.84
N THR A 62 -17.34 -4.12 -4.50
CA THR A 62 -16.31 -3.48 -3.67
C THR A 62 -14.97 -4.18 -3.85
N ARG A 63 -14.95 -5.52 -3.80
CA ARG A 63 -13.72 -6.30 -4.00
C ARG A 63 -13.15 -6.08 -5.39
N TRP A 64 -13.97 -6.18 -6.44
CA TRP A 64 -13.52 -5.96 -7.81
C TRP A 64 -12.91 -4.57 -8.01
N ASP A 65 -13.52 -3.53 -7.42
CA ASP A 65 -12.98 -2.17 -7.51
C ASP A 65 -11.65 -2.03 -6.77
N SER A 66 -11.57 -2.57 -5.54
CA SER A 66 -10.36 -2.57 -4.72
C SER A 66 -9.21 -3.33 -5.41
N ASP A 67 -9.46 -4.56 -5.85
CA ASP A 67 -8.51 -5.42 -6.54
C ASP A 67 -7.94 -4.73 -7.80
N ARG A 68 -8.82 -4.17 -8.64
CA ARG A 68 -8.39 -3.46 -9.85
C ARG A 68 -7.59 -2.20 -9.52
N TYR A 69 -8.00 -1.46 -8.49
CA TYR A 69 -7.29 -0.27 -8.05
C TYR A 69 -5.88 -0.60 -7.58
N LEU A 70 -5.75 -1.54 -6.64
CA LEU A 70 -4.47 -1.99 -6.08
C LEU A 70 -3.53 -2.52 -7.17
N ARG A 71 -4.05 -3.37 -8.08
CA ARG A 71 -3.27 -3.88 -9.22
C ARG A 71 -2.74 -2.74 -10.09
N SER A 72 -3.61 -1.79 -10.44
CA SER A 72 -3.24 -0.70 -11.36
C SER A 72 -2.21 0.23 -10.75
N THR A 73 -2.39 0.64 -9.50
CA THR A 73 -1.46 1.55 -8.82
C THR A 73 -0.13 0.88 -8.53
N PHE A 74 -0.13 -0.39 -8.09
CA PHE A 74 1.08 -1.16 -7.88
C PHE A 74 1.89 -1.33 -9.17
N GLN A 75 1.24 -1.71 -10.28
CA GLN A 75 1.93 -1.88 -11.56
C GLN A 75 2.55 -0.57 -12.03
N VAL A 76 1.85 0.56 -11.88
CA VAL A 76 2.38 1.87 -12.27
C VAL A 76 3.55 2.29 -11.37
N ALA A 77 3.44 2.11 -10.06
CA ALA A 77 4.52 2.40 -9.11
C ALA A 77 5.77 1.54 -9.36
N SER A 78 5.58 0.23 -9.52
CA SER A 78 6.66 -0.73 -9.79
C SER A 78 7.35 -0.45 -11.13
N ASN A 79 6.59 -0.18 -12.20
CA ASN A 79 7.15 0.15 -13.51
C ASN A 79 7.90 1.49 -13.53
N PHE A 80 7.42 2.47 -12.76
CA PHE A 80 8.08 3.77 -12.62
C PHE A 80 9.39 3.64 -11.85
N PHE A 81 9.36 3.00 -10.67
CA PHE A 81 10.49 2.94 -9.75
C PHE A 81 11.54 1.89 -10.14
N LYS A 82 11.10 0.80 -10.80
CA LYS A 82 11.92 -0.34 -11.22
C LYS A 82 12.74 -0.93 -10.05
N PRO A 83 12.09 -1.42 -8.98
CA PRO A 83 12.79 -1.87 -7.79
C PRO A 83 13.73 -3.06 -8.06
N ASP A 84 14.80 -3.16 -7.26
CA ASP A 84 15.62 -4.38 -7.17
C ASP A 84 14.96 -5.39 -6.19
N ILE A 85 14.16 -4.88 -5.24
CA ILE A 85 13.40 -5.67 -4.26
C ILE A 85 12.07 -5.00 -3.92
N VAL A 86 11.02 -5.80 -3.76
CA VAL A 86 9.71 -5.40 -3.23
C VAL A 86 9.54 -5.96 -1.82
N VAL A 87 9.19 -5.11 -0.87
CA VAL A 87 8.95 -5.51 0.52
C VAL A 87 7.48 -5.27 0.85
N PHE A 88 6.76 -6.34 1.13
CA PHE A 88 5.38 -6.30 1.63
C PHE A 88 5.41 -6.33 3.16
N LEU A 89 5.01 -5.23 3.79
CA LEU A 89 5.13 -5.00 5.24
C LEU A 89 3.86 -5.40 6.01
N GLY A 90 3.26 -6.55 5.72
CA GLY A 90 2.11 -7.06 6.46
C GLY A 90 0.77 -6.49 6.03
N ASP A 91 -0.27 -7.05 6.64
CA ASP A 91 -1.68 -6.81 6.36
C ASP A 91 -1.99 -6.99 4.88
N LEU A 92 -1.59 -8.15 4.36
CA LEU A 92 -1.74 -8.49 2.94
C LEU A 92 -3.23 -8.67 2.59
N THR A 93 -3.98 -9.25 3.52
CA THR A 93 -5.43 -9.50 3.43
C THR A 93 -6.12 -9.00 4.70
N ASP A 94 -7.35 -8.51 4.60
CA ASP A 94 -8.13 -8.04 5.77
C ASP A 94 -8.70 -9.17 6.63
N GLU A 95 -8.98 -10.34 6.03
CA GLU A 95 -9.59 -11.49 6.71
C GLU A 95 -8.60 -12.65 6.97
N GLY A 96 -7.30 -12.44 6.78
CA GLY A 96 -6.31 -13.52 6.77
C GLY A 96 -6.30 -14.35 8.05
N SER A 97 -6.27 -13.68 9.19
CA SER A 97 -6.23 -14.29 10.51
C SER A 97 -7.52 -15.04 10.87
N LEU A 98 -8.66 -14.58 10.37
CA LEU A 98 -9.99 -15.15 10.62
C LEU A 98 -10.33 -16.32 9.68
N SER A 99 -9.61 -16.43 8.56
CA SER A 99 -9.85 -17.46 7.55
C SER A 99 -9.33 -18.85 7.96
N ASN A 100 -9.91 -19.89 7.35
CA ASN A 100 -9.34 -21.24 7.38
C ASN A 100 -8.25 -21.42 6.31
N ASP A 101 -7.55 -22.55 6.32
CA ASP A 101 -6.36 -22.74 5.49
C ASP A 101 -6.64 -22.68 3.99
N GLN A 102 -7.77 -23.24 3.56
CA GLN A 102 -8.19 -23.18 2.16
C GLN A 102 -8.48 -21.75 1.74
N LEU A 103 -9.27 -21.01 2.53
CA LEU A 103 -9.67 -19.65 2.21
C LEU A 103 -8.46 -18.69 2.24
N PHE A 104 -7.53 -18.88 3.17
CA PHE A 104 -6.27 -18.16 3.20
C PHE A 104 -5.43 -18.42 1.94
N SER A 105 -5.34 -19.66 1.47
CA SER A 105 -4.65 -20.02 0.22
C SER A 105 -5.28 -19.33 -1.00
N GLU A 106 -6.62 -19.26 -1.05
CA GLU A 106 -7.32 -18.50 -2.08
C GLU A 106 -7.00 -17.00 -2.03
N TYR A 107 -6.91 -16.42 -0.82
CA TYR A 107 -6.47 -15.03 -0.64
C TYR A 107 -5.02 -14.82 -1.07
N ALA A 108 -4.10 -15.71 -0.69
CA ALA A 108 -2.69 -15.63 -1.06
C ALA A 108 -2.49 -15.71 -2.58
N SER A 109 -3.16 -16.66 -3.25
CA SER A 109 -3.13 -16.80 -4.71
C SER A 109 -3.66 -15.55 -5.42
N ARG A 110 -4.78 -14.99 -4.94
CA ARG A 110 -5.30 -13.71 -5.45
C ARG A 110 -4.33 -12.56 -5.20
N PHE A 111 -3.73 -12.48 -4.01
CA PHE A 111 -2.74 -11.48 -3.66
C PHE A 111 -1.56 -11.47 -4.64
N MET A 112 -0.94 -12.63 -4.87
CA MET A 112 0.20 -12.75 -5.79
C MET A 112 -0.17 -12.40 -7.24
N THR A 113 -1.43 -12.61 -7.63
CA THR A 113 -1.95 -12.20 -8.94
C THR A 113 -2.12 -10.68 -9.04
N LEU A 114 -2.59 -10.02 -7.97
CA LEU A 114 -2.78 -8.57 -7.93
C LEU A 114 -1.45 -7.82 -7.88
N PHE A 115 -0.52 -8.33 -7.06
CA PHE A 115 0.80 -7.79 -6.83
C PHE A 115 1.87 -8.59 -7.58
N HIS A 116 1.67 -8.78 -8.87
CA HIS A 116 2.61 -9.54 -9.70
C HIS A 116 3.98 -8.85 -9.77
N VAL A 117 5.02 -9.54 -9.29
CA VAL A 117 6.42 -9.11 -9.34
C VAL A 117 7.18 -9.97 -10.35
N ASP A 118 8.01 -9.34 -11.18
CA ASP A 118 8.87 -10.07 -12.12
C ASP A 118 9.86 -10.98 -11.37
N SER A 119 10.09 -12.18 -11.88
CA SER A 119 10.99 -13.17 -11.26
C SER A 119 12.43 -12.70 -11.02
N SER A 120 12.89 -11.66 -11.73
CA SER A 120 14.20 -11.02 -11.54
C SER A 120 14.27 -10.09 -10.33
N VAL A 121 13.12 -9.65 -9.81
CA VAL A 121 13.00 -8.77 -8.64
C VAL A 121 12.78 -9.63 -7.40
N LYS A 122 13.54 -9.37 -6.33
CA LYS A 122 13.36 -10.09 -5.07
C LYS A 122 12.09 -9.64 -4.38
N THR A 123 11.44 -10.54 -3.63
CA THR A 123 10.27 -10.20 -2.82
C THR A 123 10.45 -10.68 -1.38
N ILE A 124 10.07 -9.84 -0.42
CA ILE A 124 10.00 -10.20 1.00
C ILE A 124 8.56 -9.96 1.46
N TYR A 125 7.97 -10.95 2.14
CA TYR A 125 6.65 -10.83 2.76
C TYR A 125 6.81 -10.89 4.28
N LEU A 126 6.26 -9.90 4.96
CA LEU A 126 6.03 -9.92 6.40
C LEU A 126 4.53 -10.08 6.65
N PRO A 127 4.13 -10.77 7.73
CA PRO A 127 2.75 -10.78 8.17
C PRO A 127 2.45 -9.54 9.02
N GLY A 128 1.22 -9.04 8.91
CA GLY A 128 0.62 -8.11 9.86
C GLY A 128 -0.41 -8.78 10.75
N ASP A 129 -1.05 -8.02 11.63
CA ASP A 129 -2.03 -8.56 12.57
C ASP A 129 -3.33 -9.03 11.88
N ASN A 130 -3.71 -8.45 10.74
CA ASN A 130 -4.83 -8.98 9.94
C ASN A 130 -4.48 -10.30 9.25
N ASP A 131 -3.20 -10.63 9.09
CA ASP A 131 -2.76 -11.90 8.49
C ASP A 131 -2.67 -13.05 9.51
N ILE A 132 -2.18 -12.77 10.72
CA ILE A 132 -1.83 -13.80 11.73
C ILE A 132 -2.41 -13.57 13.13
N GLY A 133 -3.22 -12.55 13.32
CA GLY A 133 -3.80 -12.13 14.60
C GLY A 133 -2.80 -11.34 15.44
N GLY A 134 -3.14 -11.07 16.69
CA GLY A 134 -2.32 -10.29 17.61
C GLY A 134 -2.92 -8.96 18.04
N GLU A 135 -4.10 -8.62 17.53
CA GLU A 135 -4.84 -7.41 17.90
C GLU A 135 -6.22 -7.73 18.49
N GLY A 136 -6.61 -6.97 19.51
CA GLY A 136 -7.95 -7.02 20.08
C GLY A 136 -8.39 -8.41 20.57
N ASN A 137 -9.49 -8.91 20.00
CA ASN A 137 -10.07 -10.21 20.34
C ASN A 137 -9.56 -11.36 19.45
N ASP A 138 -8.63 -11.08 18.55
CA ASP A 138 -8.08 -12.07 17.62
C ASP A 138 -6.64 -12.41 18.01
N PRO A 139 -6.41 -13.43 18.84
CA PRO A 139 -5.07 -13.74 19.33
C PRO A 139 -4.18 -14.30 18.23
N PHE A 140 -2.89 -14.00 18.34
CA PHE A 140 -1.85 -14.69 17.59
C PHE A 140 -1.86 -16.19 17.92
N LEU A 141 -1.73 -17.03 16.90
CA LEU A 141 -1.54 -18.48 17.04
C LEU A 141 -0.38 -18.94 16.14
N PRO A 142 0.51 -19.84 16.61
CA PRO A 142 1.60 -20.38 15.79
C PRO A 142 1.14 -20.99 14.47
N SER A 143 -0.03 -21.63 14.43
CA SER A 143 -0.61 -22.20 13.21
C SER A 143 -0.96 -21.15 12.15
N LYS A 144 -1.37 -19.94 12.55
CA LYS A 144 -1.64 -18.84 11.59
C LYS A 144 -0.34 -18.38 10.93
N LEU A 145 0.75 -18.30 11.72
CA LEU A 145 2.07 -17.98 11.18
C LEU A 145 2.60 -19.10 10.27
N GLU A 146 2.44 -20.36 10.67
CA GLU A 146 2.84 -21.51 9.85
C GLU A 146 2.16 -21.45 8.48
N ARG A 147 0.84 -21.31 8.46
CA ARG A 147 0.05 -21.11 7.24
C ARG A 147 0.52 -19.93 6.39
N PHE A 148 0.77 -18.77 7.01
CA PHE A 148 1.33 -17.62 6.30
C PHE A 148 2.65 -17.98 5.61
N THR A 149 3.54 -18.69 6.31
CA THR A 149 4.84 -19.08 5.76
C THR A 149 4.79 -20.21 4.74
N GLU A 150 3.73 -21.02 4.73
CA GLU A 150 3.48 -22.01 3.68
C GLU A 150 3.14 -21.32 2.34
N GLU A 151 2.35 -20.26 2.37
CA GLU A 151 1.94 -19.51 1.17
C GLU A 151 3.01 -18.50 0.72
N PHE A 152 3.53 -17.68 1.64
CA PHE A 152 4.43 -16.56 1.30
C PHE A 152 5.92 -16.86 1.51
N GLY A 153 6.23 -18.04 2.06
CA GLY A 153 7.59 -18.47 2.36
C GLY A 153 8.07 -18.07 3.76
N LYS A 154 9.24 -18.61 4.13
CA LYS A 154 9.84 -18.38 5.46
C LYS A 154 10.32 -16.95 5.62
N ILE A 155 9.97 -16.36 6.77
CA ILE A 155 10.47 -15.05 7.21
C ILE A 155 11.91 -15.22 7.70
N LYS A 156 12.88 -14.68 6.95
CA LYS A 156 14.32 -14.77 7.24
C LYS A 156 15.06 -13.56 6.69
N SER A 157 16.33 -13.39 7.05
CA SER A 157 17.13 -12.31 6.46
C SER A 157 17.40 -12.51 4.97
N HIS A 158 17.48 -11.40 4.25
CA HIS A 158 17.80 -11.37 2.83
C HIS A 158 18.88 -10.33 2.55
N ILE A 159 19.89 -10.72 1.77
CA ILE A 159 20.95 -9.81 1.34
C ILE A 159 20.74 -9.42 -0.11
N LEU A 160 20.89 -8.12 -0.37
CA LEU A 160 20.96 -7.54 -1.69
C LEU A 160 22.07 -6.49 -1.68
N ARG A 161 23.07 -6.65 -2.57
CA ARG A 161 24.27 -5.79 -2.59
C ARG A 161 24.94 -5.77 -1.21
N THR A 162 25.10 -4.59 -0.63
CA THR A 162 25.68 -4.31 0.69
C THR A 162 24.62 -4.10 1.78
N VAL A 163 23.36 -4.48 1.52
CA VAL A 163 22.24 -4.31 2.46
C VAL A 163 21.70 -5.67 2.88
N GLU A 164 21.60 -5.89 4.19
CA GLU A 164 20.92 -7.02 4.79
C GLU A 164 19.58 -6.57 5.37
N PHE A 165 18.50 -7.11 4.81
CA PHE A 165 17.13 -6.90 5.29
C PHE A 165 16.81 -7.97 6.33
N ILE A 166 16.46 -7.53 7.54
CA ILE A 166 16.19 -8.38 8.69
C ILE A 166 14.74 -8.17 9.12
N PRO A 167 13.83 -9.09 8.74
CA PRO A 167 12.47 -9.06 9.24
C PRO A 167 12.43 -9.31 10.75
N VAL A 168 11.63 -8.52 11.45
CA VAL A 168 11.33 -8.69 12.87
C VAL A 168 9.82 -8.74 13.04
N ASN A 169 9.35 -9.63 13.91
CA ASN A 169 7.93 -9.84 14.14
C ASN A 169 7.59 -9.61 15.61
N ARG A 170 7.00 -8.45 15.89
CA ARG A 170 6.55 -8.10 17.24
C ARG A 170 5.35 -8.93 17.70
N ILE A 171 4.46 -9.30 16.77
CA ILE A 171 3.22 -10.02 17.05
C ILE A 171 3.53 -11.38 17.69
N ALA A 172 4.51 -12.10 17.14
CA ALA A 172 4.92 -13.43 17.59
C ALA A 172 5.93 -13.40 18.76
N SER A 173 5.81 -12.44 19.69
CA SER A 173 6.80 -12.05 20.73
C SER A 173 7.70 -13.17 21.31
N GLU A 174 8.97 -12.81 21.61
CA GLU A 174 10.10 -13.61 22.16
C GLU A 174 10.53 -14.90 21.43
N SER A 175 9.63 -15.63 20.78
CA SER A 175 9.94 -16.90 20.12
C SER A 175 10.73 -16.75 18.80
N SER A 176 10.77 -15.54 18.24
CA SER A 176 11.55 -15.17 17.06
C SER A 176 12.51 -14.02 17.38
N LEU A 177 13.48 -14.27 18.27
CA LEU A 177 14.57 -13.32 18.48
C LEU A 177 15.20 -12.98 17.12
N PRO A 178 15.38 -11.67 16.80
CA PRO A 178 15.77 -11.28 15.46
C PRO A 178 17.14 -11.84 15.11
N GLU A 179 17.35 -12.21 13.85
CA GLU A 179 18.68 -12.62 13.40
C GLU A 179 19.69 -11.49 13.71
N LYS A 180 20.89 -11.87 14.18
CA LYS A 180 21.94 -10.86 14.34
C LYS A 180 22.33 -10.37 12.95
N CYS A 181 22.47 -9.05 12.83
CA CYS A 181 23.13 -8.44 11.68
C CYS A 181 24.48 -9.13 11.44
N LYS A 182 24.78 -9.45 10.18
CA LYS A 182 26.08 -10.04 9.85
C LYS A 182 27.19 -9.10 10.25
N ASN A 183 28.21 -9.67 10.90
CA ASN A 183 29.32 -8.92 11.45
C ASN A 183 30.34 -8.59 10.34
N ASP A 184 29.94 -7.71 9.42
CA ASP A 184 30.74 -7.19 8.32
C ASP A 184 30.53 -5.68 8.24
N SER A 185 31.59 -4.89 8.34
CA SER A 185 31.53 -3.43 8.32
C SER A 185 31.02 -2.86 6.98
N LEU A 186 31.05 -3.67 5.92
CA LEU A 186 30.53 -3.34 4.60
C LEU A 186 29.02 -3.56 4.48
N ILE A 187 28.41 -4.32 5.39
CA ILE A 187 26.97 -4.61 5.36
C ILE A 187 26.21 -3.60 6.22
N SER A 188 25.24 -2.95 5.60
CA SER A 188 24.26 -2.10 6.28
C SER A 188 23.02 -2.93 6.59
N CYS A 189 22.62 -2.96 7.87
CA CYS A 189 21.45 -3.71 8.29
C CYS A 189 20.18 -2.84 8.31
N VAL A 190 19.13 -3.34 7.68
CA VAL A 190 17.81 -2.70 7.61
C VAL A 190 16.81 -3.60 8.30
N VAL A 191 16.12 -3.07 9.31
CA VAL A 191 15.04 -3.79 9.99
C VAL A 191 13.75 -3.59 9.22
N LEU A 192 13.02 -4.68 8.99
CA LEU A 192 11.68 -4.67 8.43
C LEU A 192 10.71 -5.11 9.52
N SER A 193 9.66 -4.34 9.80
CA SER A 193 8.62 -4.68 10.77
C SER A 193 7.25 -4.36 10.19
N HIS A 194 6.20 -5.05 10.58
CA HIS A 194 4.84 -4.55 10.31
C HIS A 194 4.51 -3.43 11.30
N ILE A 195 4.45 -3.77 12.60
CA ILE A 195 4.19 -2.81 13.67
C ILE A 195 5.45 -1.94 13.93
N PRO A 196 5.31 -0.61 14.07
CA PRO A 196 6.42 0.28 14.42
C PRO A 196 7.21 -0.19 15.64
N VAL A 197 8.54 -0.21 15.51
CA VAL A 197 9.45 -0.73 16.53
C VAL A 197 9.57 0.25 17.70
N ASN A 198 9.70 1.55 17.42
CA ASN A 198 10.02 2.57 18.42
C ASN A 198 8.80 3.25 19.06
N VAL A 199 7.58 2.99 18.57
CA VAL A 199 6.34 3.57 19.12
C VAL A 199 5.85 2.79 20.33
N TYR A 200 5.84 1.46 20.23
CA TYR A 200 5.17 0.59 21.19
C TYR A 200 6.15 -0.06 22.16
N GLY A 201 6.47 0.61 23.25
CA GLY A 201 7.25 0.02 24.36
C GLY A 201 8.76 -0.05 24.11
N LYS A 202 9.52 0.44 25.09
CA LYS A 202 10.96 0.65 24.96
C LYS A 202 11.80 -0.63 24.97
N GLU A 203 11.31 -1.71 25.60
CA GLU A 203 12.08 -2.95 25.77
C GLU A 203 12.36 -3.64 24.44
N TYR A 204 11.31 -3.85 23.63
CA TYR A 204 11.43 -4.44 22.31
C TYR A 204 12.35 -3.60 21.40
N ALA A 205 12.11 -2.29 21.34
CA ALA A 205 12.96 -1.37 20.58
C ALA A 205 14.43 -1.44 21.02
N SER A 206 14.69 -1.45 22.33
CA SER A 206 16.04 -1.56 22.88
C SER A 206 16.72 -2.88 22.49
N HIS A 207 15.98 -4.00 22.50
CA HIS A 207 16.49 -5.29 22.06
C HIS A 207 16.88 -5.28 20.58
N ILE A 208 16.06 -4.69 19.71
CA ILE A 208 16.37 -4.52 18.28
C ILE A 208 17.63 -3.65 18.11
N MET A 209 17.68 -2.50 18.78
CA MET A 209 18.82 -1.58 18.68
C MET A 209 20.13 -2.18 19.18
N ILE A 210 20.12 -2.89 20.31
CA ILE A 210 21.33 -3.52 20.86
C ILE A 210 21.80 -4.69 19.99
N LYS A 211 20.86 -5.51 19.50
CA LYS A 211 21.20 -6.77 18.81
C LYS A 211 21.54 -6.58 17.33
N ILE A 212 20.89 -5.63 16.66
CA ILE A 212 21.01 -5.40 15.22
C ILE A 212 21.75 -4.10 14.91
N ASN A 213 21.56 -3.05 15.73
CA ASN A 213 22.05 -1.69 15.49
C ASN A 213 21.80 -1.24 14.03
N PRO A 214 20.52 -1.17 13.60
CA PRO A 214 20.18 -0.95 12.21
C PRO A 214 20.61 0.42 11.70
N LEU A 215 20.92 0.49 10.40
CA LEU A 215 21.04 1.74 9.66
C LEU A 215 19.68 2.43 9.52
N LEU A 216 18.64 1.63 9.29
CA LEU A 216 17.27 2.06 9.00
C LEU A 216 16.29 1.00 9.49
N THR A 217 15.16 1.45 10.04
CA THR A 217 13.98 0.60 10.25
C THR A 217 12.88 1.03 9.28
N ILE A 218 12.16 0.07 8.70
CA ILE A 218 10.99 0.32 7.86
C ILE A 218 9.81 -0.42 8.47
N SER A 219 8.71 0.30 8.71
CA SER A 219 7.48 -0.23 9.31
C SER A 219 6.20 0.27 8.63
N ALA A 220 5.04 -0.22 9.08
CA ALA A 220 3.71 -0.01 8.50
C ALA A 220 2.65 0.13 9.63
N HIS A 221 1.47 -0.49 9.48
CA HIS A 221 0.38 -0.59 10.47
C HIS A 221 -0.41 0.71 10.74
N GLU A 222 0.26 1.86 10.78
CA GLU A 222 -0.38 3.16 11.09
C GLU A 222 -1.19 3.75 9.91
N HIS A 223 -1.04 3.12 8.74
CA HIS A 223 -1.60 3.51 7.45
C HIS A 223 -1.23 4.93 6.96
N SER A 224 -0.44 5.69 7.72
CA SER A 224 0.08 7.02 7.41
C SER A 224 1.61 6.96 7.24
N SER A 225 2.20 7.88 6.48
CA SER A 225 3.65 7.95 6.36
C SER A 225 4.26 9.01 7.26
N PHE A 226 5.31 8.63 7.99
CA PHE A 226 6.08 9.52 8.85
C PHE A 226 7.44 8.91 9.20
N VAL A 227 8.32 9.72 9.73
CA VAL A 227 9.65 9.32 10.19
C VAL A 227 9.72 9.48 11.70
N ILE A 228 10.27 8.49 12.37
CA ILE A 228 10.56 8.50 13.78
C ILE A 228 12.08 8.62 13.96
N TYR A 229 12.51 9.51 14.85
CA TYR A 229 13.91 9.71 15.23
C TYR A 229 14.14 9.13 16.64
N PRO A 230 14.54 7.84 16.77
CA PRO A 230 14.51 7.13 18.05
C PRO A 230 15.51 7.65 19.09
N LYS A 231 16.55 8.34 18.64
CA LYS A 231 17.61 8.89 19.50
C LYS A 231 17.25 10.24 20.15
N MET A 232 16.16 10.87 19.72
CA MET A 232 15.71 12.15 20.28
C MET A 232 14.81 11.90 21.50
N ASP A 233 15.00 12.71 22.55
CA ASP A 233 14.16 12.70 23.75
C ASP A 233 13.59 14.12 23.99
N PRO A 234 12.27 14.33 23.89
CA PRO A 234 11.23 13.34 23.59
C PRO A 234 11.31 12.77 22.16
N LEU A 235 10.67 11.62 21.94
CA LEU A 235 10.59 10.97 20.63
C LEU A 235 10.06 11.95 19.59
N HIS A 236 10.86 12.22 18.55
CA HIS A 236 10.49 13.13 17.48
C HIS A 236 9.88 12.35 16.31
N ILE A 237 8.75 12.85 15.80
CA ILE A 237 8.01 12.28 14.67
C ILE A 237 7.77 13.39 13.65
N GLU A 238 8.06 13.10 12.39
CA GLU A 238 7.90 14.01 11.26
C GLU A 238 7.00 13.38 10.20
N ASP A 239 5.85 13.99 9.93
CA ASP A 239 4.89 13.50 8.93
C ASP A 239 5.41 13.65 7.50
N ILE A 240 5.25 12.61 6.68
CA ILE A 240 5.52 12.66 5.24
C ILE A 240 4.19 12.67 4.51
N ASN A 241 3.78 13.83 4.02
CA ASN A 241 2.53 14.02 3.27
C ASN A 241 2.74 14.69 1.90
N ASP A 242 3.99 14.99 1.54
CA ASP A 242 4.37 15.64 0.29
C ASP A 242 4.97 14.66 -0.73
N PHE A 243 5.23 15.16 -1.94
CA PHE A 243 5.77 14.37 -3.05
C PHE A 243 7.31 14.42 -3.15
N SER A 244 7.97 15.09 -2.19
CA SER A 244 9.40 15.37 -2.26
C SER A 244 10.25 14.18 -1.82
N VAL A 245 11.52 14.18 -2.24
CA VAL A 245 12.51 13.20 -1.77
C VAL A 245 13.15 13.67 -0.47
N HIS A 246 12.98 12.85 0.57
CA HIS A 246 13.58 13.02 1.89
C HIS A 246 14.89 12.25 1.96
N ASN A 247 15.97 12.92 2.38
CA ASN A 247 17.30 12.33 2.45
C ASN A 247 17.76 12.23 3.91
N PHE A 248 18.11 11.03 4.35
CA PHE A 248 18.60 10.75 5.70
C PHE A 248 20.06 10.32 5.66
N LYS A 249 20.82 10.75 6.67
CA LYS A 249 22.21 10.35 6.85
C LYS A 249 22.29 9.09 7.72
N SER A 250 23.34 8.31 7.50
CA SER A 250 23.52 7.01 8.14
C SER A 250 23.70 7.04 9.66
N ASP A 251 24.08 8.20 10.23
CA ASP A 251 24.34 8.38 11.66
C ASP A 251 23.05 8.56 12.49
N GLU A 252 21.93 8.89 11.85
CA GLU A 252 20.68 9.23 12.54
C GLU A 252 19.87 7.98 12.94
N SER A 253 20.03 6.83 12.27
CA SER A 253 19.27 5.59 12.49
C SER A 253 17.78 5.86 12.71
N VAL A 254 17.08 6.20 11.63
CA VAL A 254 15.65 6.53 11.66
C VAL A 254 14.77 5.30 11.47
N GLU A 255 13.50 5.44 11.84
CA GLU A 255 12.44 4.50 11.47
C GLU A 255 11.46 5.20 10.53
N ILE A 256 11.27 4.66 9.32
CA ILE A 256 10.32 5.15 8.33
C ILE A 256 9.07 4.29 8.40
N VAL A 257 7.93 4.91 8.69
CA VAL A 257 6.62 4.28 8.61
C VAL A 257 6.04 4.55 7.22
N ALA A 258 5.76 3.49 6.47
CA ALA A 258 5.18 3.53 5.15
C ALA A 258 3.66 3.71 5.25
N PRO A 259 3.04 4.48 4.32
CA PRO A 259 1.59 4.61 4.30
C PRO A 259 0.95 3.35 3.73
N THR A 260 -0.33 3.14 4.03
CA THR A 260 -1.11 2.13 3.32
C THR A 260 -1.12 2.42 1.81
N CYS A 261 -1.09 1.36 1.00
CA CYS A 261 -1.33 1.48 -0.45
C CYS A 261 -2.82 1.35 -0.82
N SER A 262 -3.68 1.01 0.14
CA SER A 262 -5.10 0.76 -0.05
C SER A 262 -5.95 1.97 0.28
N TYR A 263 -6.87 2.32 -0.63
CA TYR A 263 -7.85 3.37 -0.34
C TYR A 263 -8.92 2.93 0.66
N ARG A 264 -8.94 1.65 1.04
CA ARG A 264 -9.94 1.06 1.94
C ARG A 264 -9.61 1.27 3.43
N MET A 265 -8.44 1.80 3.78
CA MET A 265 -8.03 1.95 5.19
C MET A 265 -8.39 3.29 5.84
N GLY A 266 -9.42 3.96 5.33
CA GLY A 266 -9.94 5.20 5.93
C GLY A 266 -9.01 6.42 5.82
N LYS A 267 -7.90 6.32 5.09
CA LYS A 267 -6.97 7.43 4.85
C LYS A 267 -7.31 8.21 3.58
N GLN A 268 -7.02 9.50 3.60
CA GLN A 268 -7.23 10.41 2.46
C GLN A 268 -6.13 10.30 1.39
N ILE A 269 -4.92 9.91 1.83
CA ILE A 269 -3.76 9.69 0.99
C ILE A 269 -3.20 8.29 1.25
N TYR A 270 -2.72 7.67 0.20
CA TYR A 270 -2.20 6.29 0.18
C TYR A 270 -1.23 6.16 -0.99
N GLY A 271 -0.27 5.26 -0.89
CA GLY A 271 0.80 5.13 -1.86
C GLY A 271 1.77 4.01 -1.55
N PHE A 272 2.92 4.06 -2.21
CA PHE A 272 3.99 3.08 -2.04
C PHE A 272 5.26 3.81 -1.60
N GLY A 273 5.98 3.26 -0.63
CA GLY A 273 7.28 3.81 -0.25
C GLY A 273 8.31 3.49 -1.34
N ALA A 274 9.02 4.49 -1.82
CA ALA A 274 10.13 4.36 -2.76
C ALA A 274 11.42 4.74 -2.05
N LEU A 275 12.23 3.72 -1.75
CA LEU A 275 13.43 3.85 -0.94
C LEU A 275 14.67 3.47 -1.75
N VAL A 276 15.69 4.31 -1.70
CA VAL A 276 17.01 4.03 -2.27
C VAL A 276 18.04 4.09 -1.15
N ILE A 277 18.79 3.01 -0.98
CA ILE A 277 19.95 2.98 -0.08
C ILE A 277 21.19 3.00 -0.95
N GLY A 278 21.85 4.16 -0.98
CA GLY A 278 23.07 4.35 -1.76
C GLY A 278 24.27 3.62 -1.15
N ASP A 279 25.27 3.32 -1.98
CA ASP A 279 26.52 2.68 -1.53
C ASP A 279 27.30 3.54 -0.51
N ASN A 280 27.05 4.86 -0.53
CA ASN A 280 27.54 5.84 0.44
C ASN A 280 26.73 5.87 1.76
N LYS A 281 25.78 4.95 1.94
CA LYS A 281 24.85 4.86 3.08
C LYS A 281 23.92 6.09 3.23
N ILE A 282 23.78 6.91 2.18
CA ILE A 282 22.71 7.92 2.13
C ILE A 282 21.41 7.20 1.79
N ILE A 283 20.37 7.52 2.54
CA ILE A 283 19.04 6.96 2.37
C ILE A 283 18.17 8.03 1.73
N SER A 284 17.56 7.72 0.60
CA SER A 284 16.61 8.61 -0.07
C SER A 284 15.25 7.94 -0.08
N TYR A 285 14.24 8.57 0.50
CA TYR A 285 12.88 8.05 0.59
C TYR A 285 11.88 9.07 0.07
N ASN A 286 10.89 8.60 -0.68
CA ASN A 286 9.69 9.34 -0.99
C ASN A 286 8.50 8.39 -1.06
N VAL A 287 7.30 8.96 -1.05
CA VAL A 287 6.08 8.18 -1.26
C VAL A 287 5.57 8.44 -2.67
N LEU A 288 5.36 7.34 -3.41
CA LEU A 288 4.64 7.33 -4.67
C LEU A 288 3.13 7.39 -4.40
N TRP A 289 2.65 8.57 -3.97
CA TRP A 289 1.23 8.79 -3.65
C TRP A 289 0.35 8.47 -4.84
N SER A 290 -0.67 7.63 -4.63
CA SER A 290 -1.59 7.19 -5.67
C SER A 290 -2.74 8.18 -5.88
N PRO A 291 -3.38 8.19 -7.07
CA PRO A 291 -4.50 9.09 -7.31
C PRO A 291 -5.72 8.73 -6.45
N SER A 292 -6.41 9.73 -5.90
CA SER A 292 -7.54 9.50 -4.99
C SER A 292 -8.70 8.76 -5.68
N ARG A 293 -8.98 7.52 -5.25
CA ARG A 293 -10.15 6.75 -5.67
C ARG A 293 -11.45 7.36 -5.17
N PHE A 294 -11.45 7.95 -3.97
CA PHE A 294 -12.63 8.62 -3.41
C PHE A 294 -13.13 9.75 -4.30
N VAL A 295 -12.22 10.57 -4.85
CA VAL A 295 -12.58 11.64 -5.80
C VAL A 295 -13.24 11.04 -7.05
N ALA A 296 -12.68 9.97 -7.62
CA ALA A 296 -13.26 9.30 -8.79
C ALA A 296 -14.68 8.77 -8.49
N LEU A 297 -14.87 8.09 -7.36
CA LEU A 297 -16.16 7.57 -6.91
C LEU A 297 -17.20 8.67 -6.68
N ILE A 298 -16.81 9.79 -6.07
CA ILE A 298 -17.67 10.97 -5.88
C ILE A 298 -18.08 11.54 -7.23
N VAL A 299 -17.15 11.69 -8.18
CA VAL A 299 -17.45 12.19 -9.53
C VAL A 299 -18.42 11.25 -10.26
N TYR A 300 -18.25 9.93 -10.15
CA TYR A 300 -19.21 8.97 -10.69
C TYR A 300 -20.61 9.14 -10.07
N GLY A 301 -20.69 9.26 -8.74
CA GLY A 301 -21.95 9.49 -8.03
C GLY A 301 -22.67 10.75 -8.52
N PHE A 302 -21.95 11.88 -8.60
CA PHE A 302 -22.51 13.13 -9.13
C PHE A 302 -22.96 12.99 -10.58
N PHE A 303 -22.17 12.32 -11.42
CA PHE A 303 -22.54 12.10 -12.83
C PHE A 303 -23.84 11.28 -12.95
N VAL A 304 -23.99 10.21 -12.16
CA VAL A 304 -25.21 9.40 -12.12
C VAL A 304 -26.41 10.25 -11.66
N LEU A 305 -26.25 11.07 -10.63
CA LEU A 305 -27.33 11.97 -10.16
C LEU A 305 -27.78 12.94 -11.25
N ILE A 306 -26.84 13.53 -12.00
CA ILE A 306 -27.16 14.42 -13.14
C ILE A 306 -27.92 13.66 -14.21
N VAL A 307 -27.48 12.45 -14.58
CA VAL A 307 -28.16 11.62 -15.58
C VAL A 307 -29.58 11.30 -15.12
N CYS A 308 -29.77 10.85 -13.89
CA CYS A 308 -31.08 10.56 -13.31
C CYS A 308 -31.98 11.81 -13.32
N PHE A 309 -31.46 12.96 -12.90
CA PHE A 309 -32.21 14.22 -12.91
C PHE A 309 -32.69 14.60 -14.32
N VAL A 310 -31.82 14.52 -15.33
CA VAL A 310 -32.21 14.85 -16.71
C VAL A 310 -33.20 13.84 -17.29
N VAL A 311 -33.05 12.55 -16.96
CA VAL A 311 -34.02 11.51 -17.36
C VAL A 311 -35.39 11.80 -16.73
N CYS A 312 -35.46 12.11 -15.44
CA CYS A 312 -36.69 12.51 -14.76
C CYS A 312 -37.33 13.74 -15.41
N LEU A 313 -36.56 14.79 -15.71
CA LEU A 313 -37.07 15.99 -16.39
C LEU A 313 -37.68 15.69 -17.76
N ARG A 314 -37.05 14.78 -18.53
CA ARG A 314 -37.56 14.37 -19.85
C ARG A 314 -38.83 13.55 -19.75
N ILE A 315 -38.90 12.64 -18.78
CA ILE A 315 -40.11 11.85 -18.51
C ILE A 315 -41.24 12.79 -18.10
N SER A 316 -41.00 13.70 -17.17
CA SER A 316 -41.99 14.69 -16.74
C SER A 316 -42.45 15.60 -17.88
N SER A 317 -41.52 16.08 -18.71
CA SER A 317 -41.85 16.90 -19.89
C SER A 317 -42.69 16.13 -20.90
N TRP A 318 -42.38 14.85 -21.13
CA TRP A 318 -43.16 13.98 -22.00
C TRP A 318 -44.58 13.75 -21.45
N PHE A 319 -44.73 13.52 -20.14
CA PHE A 319 -46.05 13.42 -19.50
C PHE A 319 -46.85 14.72 -19.64
N ILE A 320 -46.25 15.88 -19.41
CA ILE A 320 -46.92 17.19 -19.55
C ILE A 320 -47.35 17.44 -21.00
N LEU A 321 -46.47 17.20 -21.97
CA LEU A 321 -46.81 17.40 -23.38
C LEU A 321 -47.93 16.46 -23.83
N ARG A 322 -47.96 15.22 -23.31
CA ARG A 322 -49.02 14.25 -23.57
C ARG A 322 -50.35 14.64 -22.93
N THR A 323 -50.36 15.16 -21.70
CA THR A 323 -51.60 15.63 -21.04
C THR A 323 -52.14 16.91 -21.69
N MET A 324 -51.28 17.74 -22.28
CA MET A 324 -51.67 18.94 -23.02
C MET A 324 -52.09 18.68 -24.48
N GLY A 325 -52.06 17.42 -24.95
CA GLY A 325 -52.43 17.06 -26.33
C GLY A 325 -51.49 17.62 -27.39
N LEU A 326 -50.26 17.97 -27.01
CA LEU A 326 -49.22 18.53 -27.89
C LEU A 326 -48.32 17.44 -28.50
N TYR A 327 -48.64 16.16 -28.24
CA TYR A 327 -47.89 14.98 -28.67
C TYR A 327 -48.77 13.76 -28.88
#